data_AF-A0A060BMJ6-F1
#
_entry.id   AF-A0A060BMJ6-F1
#
_cell.length_a   1.000
_cell.length_b   1.000
_cell.length_c   1.000
_cell.angle_alpha   90.00
_cell.angle_beta   90.00
_cell.angle_gamma   90.00
#
_symmetry.space_group_name_H-M   'P 1'
#
loop_
_entity.id
_entity.type
_entity.pdbx_description
1 polymer ?
#
loop_
_entity_poly.entity_id
_entity_poly.type
_entity_poly.pdbx_seq_one_letter_code
_entity_poly.pdbx_strand_id
1 'polypeptide(L)'
;SIFQLYAAWGVDFVKVDDICNTNLYVNDPYSAEKEIEMIRHAIDACGRTMVLSLSPGPAVIEKAWHMEKNANMWRITDDFWDKWELLKAMFERCEVWQKHVSPGCWPDCDMLPLGRVGTGFHADRKTTSPSGAGYHDDAVEHFPLATDGGGSVAGL
;
A
#
# COMPACT_ATOMS: atom_id res chain seq x y z
N SER A 1 18.20 17.40 3.13
CA SER A 1 16.92 16.66 3.20
C SER A 1 17.07 15.49 4.17
N ILE A 2 16.01 15.08 4.88
CA ILE A 2 16.04 13.86 5.72
C ILE A 2 16.40 12.60 4.92
N PHE A 3 16.08 12.58 3.62
CA PHE A 3 16.44 11.48 2.73
C PHE A 3 17.95 11.35 2.48
N GLN A 4 18.75 12.40 2.66
CA GLN A 4 20.22 12.27 2.64
C GLN A 4 20.73 11.47 3.85
N LEU A 5 20.09 11.65 5.01
CA LEU A 5 20.39 10.85 6.20
C LEU A 5 19.98 9.38 5.99
N TYR A 6 18.78 9.15 5.46
CA TYR A 6 18.32 7.79 5.13
C TYR A 6 19.23 7.11 4.09
N ALA A 7 19.72 7.87 3.10
CA ALA A 7 20.68 7.37 2.13
C ALA A 7 22.02 7.00 2.78
N ALA A 8 22.51 7.82 3.73
CA ALA A 8 23.73 7.51 4.49
C ALA A 8 23.59 6.26 5.37
N TRP A 9 22.38 5.95 5.85
CA TRP A 9 22.07 4.70 6.56
C TRP A 9 21.87 3.51 5.64
N GLY A 10 21.83 3.73 4.33
CA GLY A 10 21.59 2.67 3.34
C GLY A 10 20.13 2.23 3.23
N VAL A 11 19.17 3.03 3.66
CA VAL A 11 17.74 2.72 3.57
C VAL A 11 17.32 2.52 2.10
N ASP A 12 16.52 1.48 1.84
CA ASP A 12 16.01 1.14 0.50
C ASP A 12 14.48 1.30 0.37
N PHE A 13 13.79 1.46 1.50
CA PHE A 13 12.33 1.48 1.56
C PHE A 13 11.87 2.46 2.64
N VAL A 14 10.93 3.33 2.30
CA VAL A 14 10.31 4.28 3.24
C VAL A 14 8.79 4.19 3.11
N LYS A 15 8.13 3.87 4.22
CA LYS A 15 6.69 4.06 4.40
C LYS A 15 6.46 5.40 5.09
N VAL A 16 5.68 6.27 4.48
CA VAL A 16 5.30 7.57 5.02
C VAL A 16 3.83 7.53 5.40
N ASP A 17 3.54 7.82 6.66
CA ASP A 17 2.19 7.81 7.24
C ASP A 17 1.58 9.21 7.30
N ASP A 18 0.27 9.28 7.56
CA ASP A 18 -0.53 10.51 7.58
C ASP A 18 -0.43 11.34 6.28
N ILE A 19 -0.38 10.65 5.14
CA ILE A 19 -0.13 11.29 3.83
C ILE A 19 -1.05 10.82 2.70
N CYS A 20 -1.40 9.53 2.66
CA CYS A 20 -2.24 8.99 1.57
C CYS A 20 -3.73 9.29 1.79
N ASN A 21 -4.16 9.32 3.06
CA ASN A 21 -5.42 9.85 3.51
C ASN A 21 -5.19 10.62 4.82
N THR A 22 -5.44 11.92 4.82
CA THR A 22 -5.27 12.80 5.98
C THR A 22 -6.57 12.89 6.77
N ASN A 23 -6.74 11.97 7.73
CA ASN A 23 -7.95 11.87 8.56
C ASN A 23 -8.31 13.16 9.32
N LEU A 24 -7.36 14.09 9.49
CA LEU A 24 -7.59 15.41 10.11
C LEU A 24 -8.42 16.35 9.22
N TYR A 25 -8.39 16.20 7.91
CA TYR A 25 -9.05 17.08 6.95
C TYR A 25 -10.19 16.35 6.24
N VAL A 26 -11.31 16.17 6.94
CA VAL A 26 -12.46 15.38 6.45
C VAL A 26 -12.97 15.80 5.06
N ASN A 27 -12.89 17.10 4.73
CA ASN A 27 -13.33 17.65 3.44
C ASN A 27 -12.22 17.69 2.37
N ASP A 28 -11.00 17.29 2.73
CA ASP A 28 -9.83 17.23 1.86
C ASP A 28 -8.91 16.07 2.27
N PRO A 29 -9.37 14.80 2.12
CA PRO A 29 -8.62 13.63 2.58
C PRO A 29 -7.29 13.43 1.85
N TYR A 30 -7.02 14.17 0.76
CA TYR A 30 -5.75 14.12 0.03
C TYR A 30 -4.99 15.45 0.13
N SER A 31 -5.14 16.16 1.25
CA SER A 31 -4.56 17.50 1.47
C SER A 31 -3.02 17.53 1.38
N ALA A 32 -2.36 16.38 1.57
CA ALA A 32 -0.91 16.25 1.56
C ALA A 32 -0.31 16.03 0.14
N GLU A 33 -1.07 16.31 -0.93
CA GLU A 33 -0.63 16.15 -2.33
C GLU A 33 0.75 16.78 -2.60
N LYS A 34 0.98 18.01 -2.11
CA LYS A 34 2.28 18.70 -2.27
C LYS A 34 3.40 18.08 -1.43
N GLU A 35 3.08 17.48 -0.29
CA GLU A 35 4.07 16.79 0.54
C GLU A 35 4.58 15.53 -0.14
N ILE A 36 3.70 14.81 -0.84
CA ILE A 36 4.06 13.65 -1.67
C ILE A 36 5.06 14.07 -2.76
N GLU A 37 4.80 15.17 -3.47
CA GLU A 37 5.72 15.69 -4.49
C GLU A 37 7.08 16.09 -3.89
N MET A 38 7.08 16.76 -2.73
CA MET A 38 8.31 17.12 -2.02
C MET A 38 9.12 15.90 -1.59
N ILE A 39 8.45 14.85 -1.11
CA ILE A 39 9.08 13.58 -0.73
C ILE A 39 9.67 12.88 -1.94
N ARG A 40 8.92 12.77 -3.05
CA ARG A 40 9.41 12.18 -4.31
C ARG A 40 10.67 12.90 -4.77
N HIS A 41 10.62 14.22 -4.86
CA HIS A 41 11.78 15.04 -5.23
C HIS A 41 12.97 14.85 -4.27
N ALA A 42 12.70 14.74 -2.97
CA ALA A 42 13.74 14.52 -1.97
C ALA A 42 14.43 13.15 -2.10
N ILE A 43 13.67 12.09 -2.44
CA ILE A 43 14.24 10.77 -2.74
C ILE A 43 15.08 10.84 -4.02
N ASP A 44 14.57 11.46 -5.08
CA ASP A 44 15.28 11.55 -6.36
C ASP A 44 16.61 12.33 -6.24
N ALA A 45 16.65 13.32 -5.35
CA ALA A 45 17.84 14.13 -5.09
C ALA A 45 18.83 13.53 -4.08
N CYS A 46 18.48 12.44 -3.36
CA CYS A 46 19.33 11.92 -2.29
C CYS A 46 20.47 11.00 -2.76
N GLY A 47 20.51 10.65 -4.05
CA GLY A 47 21.57 9.82 -4.65
C GLY A 47 21.44 8.32 -4.40
N ARG A 48 20.34 7.85 -3.80
CA ARG A 48 20.02 6.44 -3.60
C ARG A 48 18.57 6.17 -4.01
N THR A 49 18.35 5.14 -4.81
CA THR A 49 17.01 4.65 -5.13
C THR A 49 16.35 4.12 -3.88
N MET A 50 15.15 4.61 -3.56
CA MET A 50 14.33 4.11 -2.46
C MET A 50 12.89 3.90 -2.95
N VAL A 51 12.28 2.82 -2.47
CA VAL A 51 10.85 2.55 -2.66
C VAL A 51 10.05 3.47 -1.74
N LEU A 52 9.03 4.14 -2.30
CA LEU A 52 8.11 4.98 -1.53
C LEU A 52 6.74 4.29 -1.36
N SER A 53 6.35 4.09 -0.11
CA SER A 53 5.03 3.60 0.32
C SER A 53 4.26 4.71 1.04
N LEU A 54 3.00 4.93 0.68
CA LEU A 54 2.14 5.96 1.28
C LEU A 54 1.01 5.35 2.13
N SER A 55 0.77 5.89 3.32
CA SER A 55 -0.30 5.48 4.25
C SER A 55 -0.91 6.67 5.02
N PRO A 56 -2.04 6.49 5.73
CA PRO A 56 -3.01 5.39 5.64
C PRO A 56 -3.92 5.54 4.41
N GLY A 57 -4.75 4.53 4.15
CA GLY A 57 -5.91 4.71 3.28
C GLY A 57 -7.16 5.09 4.08
N PRO A 58 -8.35 5.01 3.46
CA PRO A 58 -8.57 4.59 2.08
C PRO A 58 -8.05 5.64 1.09
N ALA A 59 -7.18 5.23 0.17
CA ALA A 59 -6.69 6.12 -0.88
C ALA A 59 -7.84 6.68 -1.74
N VAL A 60 -7.71 7.95 -2.14
CA VAL A 60 -8.69 8.64 -3.00
C VAL A 60 -8.48 8.21 -4.45
N ILE A 61 -9.45 7.49 -5.04
CA ILE A 61 -9.30 6.90 -6.37
C ILE A 61 -9.11 7.96 -7.47
N GLU A 62 -9.72 9.13 -7.32
CA GLU A 62 -9.57 10.28 -8.23
C GLU A 62 -8.12 10.80 -8.29
N LYS A 63 -7.29 10.42 -7.30
CA LYS A 63 -5.87 10.80 -7.20
C LYS A 63 -4.92 9.68 -7.65
N ALA A 64 -5.43 8.57 -8.21
CA ALA A 64 -4.62 7.43 -8.63
C ALA A 64 -3.44 7.83 -9.53
N TRP A 65 -3.68 8.66 -10.56
CA TRP A 65 -2.63 9.15 -11.46
C TRP A 65 -1.53 9.95 -10.74
N HIS A 66 -1.89 10.71 -9.70
CA HIS A 66 -0.91 11.45 -8.90
C HIS A 66 -0.06 10.48 -8.07
N MET A 67 -0.67 9.44 -7.50
CA MET A 67 0.05 8.41 -6.74
C MET A 67 0.96 7.56 -7.63
N GLU A 68 0.48 7.09 -8.78
CA GLU A 68 1.29 6.35 -9.78
C GLU A 68 2.54 7.13 -10.22
N LYS A 69 2.41 8.45 -10.36
CA LYS A 69 3.53 9.31 -10.75
C LYS A 69 4.58 9.47 -9.64
N ASN A 70 4.18 9.45 -8.37
CA ASN A 70 5.03 9.89 -7.27
C ASN A 70 5.40 8.79 -6.26
N ALA A 71 4.68 7.67 -6.21
CA ALA A 71 4.89 6.61 -5.23
C ALA A 71 4.98 5.25 -5.89
N ASN A 72 5.63 4.31 -5.20
CA ASN A 72 5.67 2.93 -5.65
C ASN A 72 4.49 2.11 -5.16
N MET A 73 3.93 2.48 -4.01
CA MET A 73 2.74 1.84 -3.46
C MET A 73 1.96 2.79 -2.53
N TRP A 74 0.66 2.57 -2.40
CA TRP A 74 -0.24 3.40 -1.58
C TRP A 74 -1.37 2.59 -0.99
N ARG A 75 -1.69 2.79 0.30
CA ARG A 75 -2.72 1.97 0.98
C ARG A 75 -4.12 2.26 0.47
N ILE A 76 -4.81 1.24 -0.04
CA ILE A 76 -6.20 1.33 -0.52
C ILE A 76 -7.23 1.17 0.61
N THR A 77 -6.75 0.95 1.82
CA THR A 77 -7.53 0.70 3.03
C THR A 77 -6.95 1.48 4.20
N ASP A 78 -7.78 1.75 5.20
CA ASP A 78 -7.30 1.98 6.56
C ASP A 78 -6.62 0.71 7.12
N ASP A 79 -6.04 0.75 8.31
CA ASP A 79 -5.27 -0.34 8.89
C ASP A 79 -5.99 -1.71 8.81
N PHE A 80 -5.33 -2.67 8.18
CA PHE A 80 -5.82 -4.02 8.00
C PHE A 80 -5.45 -4.91 9.19
N TRP A 81 -6.43 -5.67 9.66
CA TRP A 81 -6.29 -6.60 10.77
C TRP A 81 -6.97 -7.92 10.44
N ASP A 82 -6.69 -8.96 11.24
CA ASP A 82 -7.24 -10.30 11.11
C ASP A 82 -8.72 -10.37 11.55
N LYS A 83 -9.55 -9.65 10.81
CA LYS A 83 -11.00 -9.66 10.92
C LYS A 83 -11.61 -9.98 9.57
N TRP A 84 -12.58 -10.90 9.54
CA TRP A 84 -13.16 -11.40 8.29
C TRP A 84 -13.83 -10.29 7.48
N GLU A 85 -14.50 -9.35 8.14
CA GLU A 85 -15.15 -8.22 7.49
C GLU A 85 -14.16 -7.32 6.75
N LEU A 86 -12.93 -7.18 7.26
CA LEU A 86 -11.88 -6.40 6.59
C LEU A 86 -11.36 -7.15 5.37
N LEU A 87 -11.12 -8.46 5.50
CA LEU A 87 -10.69 -9.31 4.38
C LEU A 87 -11.73 -9.31 3.26
N LYS A 88 -12.99 -9.52 3.60
CA LYS A 88 -14.10 -9.51 2.65
C LYS A 88 -14.23 -8.15 1.94
N ALA A 89 -14.14 -7.04 2.67
CA ALA A 89 -14.19 -5.70 2.07
C ALA A 89 -13.00 -5.41 1.14
N MET A 90 -11.88 -6.12 1.28
CA MET A 90 -10.72 -5.92 0.41
C MET A 90 -10.99 -6.34 -1.03
N PHE A 91 -11.87 -7.32 -1.27
CA PHE A 91 -12.21 -7.76 -2.63
C PHE A 91 -12.79 -6.62 -3.47
N GLU A 92 -13.75 -5.87 -2.93
CA GLU A 92 -14.35 -4.72 -3.61
C GLU A 92 -13.30 -3.61 -3.85
N ARG A 93 -12.40 -3.38 -2.89
CA ARG A 93 -11.32 -2.40 -3.04
C ARG A 93 -10.33 -2.82 -4.14
N CYS A 94 -9.94 -4.09 -4.18
CA CYS A 94 -9.11 -4.63 -5.25
C CYS A 94 -9.77 -4.47 -6.62
N GLU A 95 -11.08 -4.72 -6.73
CA GLU A 95 -11.83 -4.53 -7.98
C GLU A 95 -11.74 -3.08 -8.48
N VAL A 96 -11.89 -2.10 -7.58
CA VAL A 96 -11.77 -0.66 -7.88
C VAL A 96 -10.35 -0.31 -8.35
N TRP A 97 -9.32 -0.84 -7.68
CA TRP A 97 -7.93 -0.47 -7.90
C TRP A 97 -7.19 -1.30 -8.95
N GLN A 98 -7.75 -2.39 -9.47
CA GLN A 98 -7.07 -3.33 -10.37
C GLN A 98 -6.46 -2.68 -11.63
N LYS A 99 -7.04 -1.57 -12.11
CA LYS A 99 -6.59 -0.85 -13.31
C LYS A 99 -5.38 0.06 -13.06
N HIS A 100 -5.02 0.25 -11.80
CA HIS A 100 -3.92 1.11 -11.34
C HIS A 100 -2.72 0.29 -10.86
N VAL A 101 -2.67 -0.99 -11.25
CA VAL A 101 -1.54 -1.89 -11.00
C VAL A 101 -0.64 -1.88 -12.23
N SER A 102 0.63 -1.54 -12.06
CA SER A 102 1.64 -1.63 -13.12
C SER A 102 3.03 -1.79 -12.53
N PRO A 103 4.06 -2.21 -13.31
CA PRO A 103 5.41 -2.32 -12.80
C PRO A 103 5.89 -1.04 -12.11
N GLY A 104 6.10 -1.14 -10.79
CA GLY A 104 6.54 -0.01 -9.97
C GLY A 104 5.42 0.81 -9.34
N CYS A 105 4.14 0.48 -9.58
CA CYS A 105 2.95 1.13 -9.01
C CYS A 105 1.98 0.07 -8.43
N TRP A 106 1.85 0.02 -7.11
CA TRP A 106 1.14 -1.04 -6.40
C TRP A 106 0.12 -0.49 -5.40
N PRO A 107 -1.19 -0.57 -5.70
CA PRO A 107 -2.23 -0.41 -4.69
C PRO A 107 -2.01 -1.44 -3.55
N ASP A 108 -1.78 -0.95 -2.34
CA ASP A 108 -1.35 -1.72 -1.18
C ASP A 108 -2.55 -2.12 -0.31
N CYS A 109 -2.74 -3.42 -0.11
CA CYS A 109 -3.78 -4.00 0.75
C CYS A 109 -3.41 -4.00 2.24
N ASP A 110 -2.29 -3.36 2.59
CA ASP A 110 -1.68 -3.33 3.92
C ASP A 110 -1.03 -4.67 4.34
N MET A 111 -0.39 -4.65 5.51
CA MET A 111 0.41 -5.76 6.02
C MET A 111 -0.42 -7.01 6.33
N LEU A 112 0.20 -8.19 6.18
CA LEU A 112 -0.41 -9.47 6.51
C LEU A 112 -0.41 -9.71 8.04
N PRO A 113 -1.57 -9.74 8.72
CA PRO A 113 -1.65 -10.02 10.15
C PRO A 113 -1.62 -11.54 10.36
N LEU A 114 -0.44 -12.15 10.25
CA LEU A 114 -0.22 -13.60 10.36
C LEU A 114 0.66 -13.96 11.56
N GLY A 115 0.38 -15.10 12.19
CA GLY A 115 1.21 -15.64 13.27
C GLY A 115 0.87 -15.07 14.65
N ARG A 116 1.84 -14.47 15.34
CA ARG A 116 1.67 -13.85 16.66
C ARG A 116 1.76 -12.34 16.51
N VAL A 117 0.67 -11.64 16.84
CA VAL A 117 0.50 -10.20 16.65
C VAL A 117 0.15 -9.53 17.98
N GLY A 118 0.33 -8.20 18.07
CA GLY A 118 -0.07 -7.42 19.25
C GLY A 118 0.89 -7.45 20.43
N THR A 119 2.04 -8.14 20.34
CA THR A 119 3.00 -8.29 21.43
C THR A 119 3.50 -6.95 21.98
N GLY A 120 3.82 -5.99 21.10
CA GLY A 120 4.26 -4.64 21.49
C GLY A 120 3.14 -3.71 21.99
N PHE A 121 1.88 -4.14 21.86
CA PHE A 121 0.69 -3.35 22.19
C PHE A 121 -0.07 -3.89 23.43
N HIS A 122 0.55 -4.80 24.20
CA HIS A 122 -0.11 -5.52 25.31
C HIS A 122 -1.41 -6.24 24.91
N ALA A 123 -1.57 -6.56 23.63
CA ALA A 123 -2.73 -7.24 23.05
C ALA A 123 -2.28 -8.51 22.32
N ASP A 124 -1.31 -9.20 22.92
CA ASP A 124 -0.65 -10.35 22.32
C ASP A 124 -1.63 -11.49 22.07
N ARG A 125 -1.68 -11.96 20.82
CA ARG A 125 -2.56 -13.05 20.42
C ARG A 125 -2.05 -13.77 19.19
N LYS A 126 -2.48 -15.01 19.02
CA LYS A 126 -2.40 -15.69 17.74
C LYS A 126 -3.48 -15.14 16.82
N THR A 127 -3.15 -15.04 15.54
CA THR A 127 -4.09 -14.58 14.51
C THR A 127 -5.26 -15.54 14.41
N THR A 128 -6.45 -14.99 14.26
CA THR A 128 -7.68 -15.78 14.13
C THR A 128 -7.69 -16.49 12.78
N SER A 129 -7.89 -17.80 12.79
CA SER A 129 -8.21 -18.52 11.55
C SER A 129 -9.67 -18.25 11.18
N PRO A 130 -10.00 -18.11 9.88
CA PRO A 130 -11.40 -18.00 9.43
C PRO A 130 -12.30 -19.13 9.97
N SER A 131 -11.72 -20.30 10.27
CA SER A 131 -12.40 -21.46 10.86
C SER A 131 -12.97 -21.26 12.26
N GLY A 132 -12.63 -20.18 12.98
CA GLY A 132 -13.27 -19.84 14.26
C GLY A 132 -14.68 -19.26 14.11
N ALA A 133 -15.06 -18.87 12.89
CA ALA A 133 -16.34 -18.21 12.57
C ALA A 133 -17.33 -19.14 11.86
N GLY A 134 -17.37 -20.44 12.16
CA GLY A 134 -18.47 -21.34 11.72
C GLY A 134 -18.72 -21.48 10.21
N TYR A 135 -17.90 -20.87 9.35
CA TYR A 135 -17.95 -21.00 7.90
C TYR A 135 -16.86 -21.98 7.48
N HIS A 136 -17.30 -23.20 7.13
CA HIS A 136 -16.50 -24.14 6.37
C HIS A 136 -16.44 -23.66 4.91
N ASP A 137 -15.23 -23.67 4.38
CA ASP A 137 -14.83 -23.42 2.98
C ASP A 137 -14.86 -21.96 2.47
N ASP A 138 -13.72 -21.61 1.87
CA ASP A 138 -13.48 -20.65 0.77
C ASP A 138 -12.32 -19.68 1.05
N ALA A 139 -11.09 -20.20 1.05
CA ALA A 139 -9.87 -19.38 0.97
C ALA A 139 -8.71 -20.14 0.31
N VAL A 140 -8.96 -20.76 -0.83
CA VAL A 140 -7.93 -21.02 -1.85
C VAL A 140 -8.54 -20.71 -3.21
N GLU A 141 -8.89 -19.45 -3.43
CA GLU A 141 -9.19 -18.99 -4.79
C GLU A 141 -7.88 -18.54 -5.45
N HIS A 142 -7.65 -19.10 -6.64
CA HIS A 142 -6.48 -18.88 -7.46
C HIS A 142 -6.53 -17.42 -7.96
N PHE A 143 -5.74 -16.53 -7.35
CA PHE A 143 -5.53 -15.18 -7.87
C PHE A 143 -4.68 -15.31 -9.14
N PRO A 144 -5.17 -14.95 -10.34
CA PRO A 144 -4.30 -14.87 -11.50
C PRO A 144 -3.33 -13.71 -11.25
N LEU A 145 -2.07 -14.05 -10.95
CA LEU A 145 -0.96 -13.10 -11.07
C LEU A 145 -0.97 -12.58 -12.51
N ALA A 146 -1.22 -11.28 -12.66
CA ALA A 146 -1.06 -10.59 -13.94
C ALA A 146 0.42 -10.60 -14.32
N THR A 147 0.85 -11.67 -14.99
CA THR A 147 2.14 -11.73 -15.70
C THR A 147 1.87 -11.78 -17.19
N ASP A 148 1.42 -10.68 -17.78
CA ASP A 148 1.50 -10.49 -19.22
C ASP A 148 2.65 -9.52 -19.54
N GLY A 149 3.86 -10.05 -19.38
CA GLY A 149 5.05 -9.55 -20.05
C GLY A 149 5.03 -10.01 -21.51
N GLY A 150 4.43 -9.20 -22.38
CA GLY A 150 4.45 -9.37 -23.83
C GLY A 150 5.31 -8.31 -24.51
N GLY A 151 6.62 -8.34 -24.30
CA GLY A 151 7.55 -7.56 -25.12
C GLY A 151 7.65 -8.15 -26.52
N SER A 152 7.28 -7.38 -27.55
CA SER A 152 7.68 -7.64 -28.93
C SER A 152 8.57 -6.50 -29.40
N VAL A 153 9.84 -6.84 -29.59
CA VAL A 153 10.82 -6.08 -30.38
C VAL A 153 10.54 -6.33 -31.86
N ALA A 154 10.21 -5.27 -32.60
CA ALA A 154 10.35 -5.06 -34.06
C ALA A 154 9.91 -3.60 -34.28
N GLY A 155 10.63 -2.67 -34.91
CA GLY A 155 11.62 -2.71 -35.97
C GLY A 155 11.29 -1.50 -36.85
N LEU A 156 12.30 -0.64 -37.09
CA LEU A 156 12.32 0.67 -37.78
C LEU A 156 11.91 1.90 -36.95
#